data_AF-A0AAV8ULE4-F1
#
_entry.id   AF-A0AAV8ULE4-F1
#
_cell.length_a   1.000
_cell.length_b   1.000
_cell.length_c   1.000
_cell.angle_alpha   90.00
_cell.angle_beta   90.00
_cell.angle_gamma   90.00
#
_symmetry.space_group_name_H-M   'P 1'
#
loop_
_entity.id
_entity.type
_entity.pdbx_description
1 polymer ?
#
loop_
_entity_poly.entity_id
_entity_poly.type
_entity_poly.pdbx_seq_one_letter_code
_entity_poly.pdbx_strand_id
1 'polypeptide(L)'
;MEVVEQVAAEPAEKQEAEVEQPVLEETEPPELERFTRKDTLEHVTALISKVVDLPDDMLSGVIFGDEYDRQEIQQVIENATYNLVTPKIPLDLNLALPTFGGAMEDIVQDSFNKCFEAHLPVPWNWNAYLLPAYLLGIFVRYFVLFPIRLTILIWSIIAFLVISTINRKIEKDEQKAIEKDRKLMWYLANAWIMALGGVIQYSGVAPTTGAKQVYVSNHTSIIDYVVLLGAQTFAVVGQHHPQPLAFFQDVVLKCLSCIWFDRKELKDRGLVRNRIQEHVNRADVAPLLIFPEGTCVNNHYTVMFKKGAFELDAEVCPVTLKYNNIFVDAFWDTRNVSFLRYLFELLTSWALICDVTFLERQKIQPGETPVEFAQRVQTLISDVGGLEATQFNGYFKHIRADKKFIAQRQKETAQTMLRSLKLQKTLGDEKVKKIALKKTSVGKQSLTRRNV
;
A
#
# COMPACT_ATOMS: atom_id res chain seq x y z
N MET A 1 -15.91 -0.75 10.09
CA MET A 1 -15.03 0.43 9.95
C MET A 1 -13.79 0.13 9.12
N GLU A 2 -13.43 -1.13 8.83
CA GLU A 2 -12.38 -1.54 7.87
C GLU A 2 -12.73 -1.30 6.38
N VAL A 3 -13.82 -0.59 6.08
CA VAL A 3 -14.51 -0.69 4.78
C VAL A 3 -15.00 0.67 4.24
N VAL A 4 -14.68 1.80 4.90
CA VAL A 4 -14.83 3.11 4.24
C VAL A 4 -13.86 3.21 3.05
N GLU A 5 -12.74 2.47 3.08
CA GLU A 5 -11.77 2.36 1.99
C GLU A 5 -12.23 1.54 0.78
N GLN A 6 -12.93 0.41 1.00
CA GLN A 6 -13.24 -0.52 -0.10
C GLN A 6 -14.27 0.00 -1.10
N VAL A 7 -14.97 1.09 -0.78
CA VAL A 7 -15.90 1.75 -1.71
C VAL A 7 -15.14 2.55 -2.78
N ALA A 8 -13.85 2.83 -2.55
CA ALA A 8 -13.02 3.51 -3.54
C ALA A 8 -12.62 2.58 -4.69
N ALA A 9 -12.40 1.28 -4.46
CA ALA A 9 -11.75 0.39 -5.42
C ALA A 9 -12.74 -0.56 -6.14
N GLU A 10 -12.70 -0.56 -7.49
CA GLU A 10 -13.34 -1.45 -8.49
C GLU A 10 -14.78 -1.16 -9.00
N PRO A 11 -15.03 -1.46 -10.29
CA PRO A 11 -14.37 -0.87 -11.45
C PRO A 11 -15.39 -0.06 -12.26
N ALA A 12 -14.95 1.06 -12.83
CA ALA A 12 -15.66 1.64 -13.96
C ALA A 12 -15.60 0.62 -15.10
N GLU A 13 -16.78 0.19 -15.52
CA GLU A 13 -17.03 -0.64 -16.67
C GLU A 13 -16.32 -0.06 -17.90
N LYS A 14 -15.77 -0.97 -18.69
CA LYS A 14 -15.02 -0.77 -19.92
C LYS A 14 -15.57 0.38 -20.78
N GLN A 15 -14.75 1.40 -21.02
CA GLN A 15 -14.75 2.04 -22.34
C GLN A 15 -13.79 1.26 -23.22
N GLU A 16 -14.35 0.30 -23.95
CA GLU A 16 -13.70 -0.38 -25.06
C GLU A 16 -13.28 0.67 -26.11
N ALA A 17 -11.98 0.98 -26.16
CA ALA A 17 -11.34 1.29 -27.43
C ALA A 17 -10.95 -0.06 -28.02
N GLU A 18 -11.80 -0.54 -28.92
CA GLU A 18 -11.64 -1.71 -29.76
C GLU A 18 -10.34 -1.56 -30.57
N VAL A 19 -9.25 -2.16 -30.08
CA VAL A 19 -8.08 -2.48 -30.89
C VAL A 19 -8.16 -3.98 -31.11
N GLU A 20 -8.58 -4.38 -32.31
CA GLU A 20 -8.59 -5.76 -32.78
C GLU A 20 -7.27 -6.45 -32.42
N GLN A 21 -7.33 -7.42 -31.51
CA GLN A 21 -6.27 -8.41 -31.36
C GLN A 21 -6.45 -9.45 -32.46
N PRO A 22 -5.44 -9.75 -33.28
CA PRO A 22 -5.55 -10.81 -34.27
C PRO A 22 -5.66 -12.15 -33.55
N VAL A 23 -6.73 -12.88 -33.86
CA VAL A 23 -6.92 -14.28 -33.47
C VAL A 23 -5.78 -15.09 -34.10
N LEU A 24 -4.86 -15.57 -33.28
CA LEU A 24 -3.88 -16.58 -33.70
C LEU A 24 -4.58 -17.94 -33.69
N GLU A 25 -4.74 -18.50 -34.88
CA GLU A 25 -5.22 -19.83 -35.18
C GLU A 25 -4.30 -20.88 -34.50
N GLU A 26 -4.88 -21.74 -33.64
CA GLU A 26 -4.15 -22.88 -33.06
C GLU A 26 -3.89 -23.91 -34.16
N THR A 27 -2.69 -23.88 -34.76
CA THR A 27 -2.20 -24.97 -35.59
C THR A 27 -1.63 -26.09 -34.71
N GLU A 28 -2.17 -27.30 -34.82
CA GLU A 28 -1.61 -28.51 -34.22
C GLU A 28 -0.12 -28.69 -34.58
N PRO A 29 0.72 -29.23 -33.67
CA PRO A 29 2.13 -29.46 -33.96
C PRO A 29 2.29 -30.59 -34.99
N PRO A 30 3.33 -30.54 -35.86
CA PRO A 30 3.56 -31.60 -36.84
C PRO A 30 3.95 -32.91 -36.15
N GLU A 31 3.46 -34.04 -36.69
CA GLU A 31 3.84 -35.39 -36.25
C GLU A 31 5.37 -35.55 -36.27
N LEU A 32 5.96 -35.87 -35.11
CA LEU A 32 7.38 -36.22 -35.01
C LEU A 32 7.64 -37.54 -35.75
N GLU A 33 8.56 -37.51 -36.73
CA GLU A 33 9.14 -38.70 -37.32
C GLU A 33 9.70 -39.64 -36.24
N ARG A 34 9.26 -40.90 -36.24
CA ARG A 34 9.73 -41.92 -35.31
C ARG A 34 11.17 -42.33 -35.64
N PHE A 35 12.13 -41.72 -34.95
CA PHE A 35 13.52 -42.20 -34.92
C PHE A 35 13.58 -43.61 -34.29
N THR A 36 14.30 -44.54 -34.92
CA THR A 36 14.55 -45.86 -34.30
C THR A 36 15.57 -45.73 -33.17
N ARG A 37 15.50 -46.63 -32.18
CA ARG A 37 16.37 -46.64 -30.98
C ARG A 37 17.87 -46.65 -31.31
N LYS A 38 18.25 -47.14 -32.49
CA LYS A 38 19.63 -47.19 -32.97
C LYS A 38 20.09 -45.82 -33.50
N ASP A 39 19.23 -45.13 -34.24
CA ASP A 39 19.50 -43.79 -34.79
C ASP A 39 19.58 -42.72 -33.68
N THR A 40 18.81 -42.89 -32.59
CA THR A 40 18.88 -41.99 -31.42
C THR A 40 20.19 -42.18 -30.65
N LEU A 41 20.70 -43.41 -30.56
CA LEU A 41 21.93 -43.71 -29.83
C LEU A 41 23.16 -43.16 -30.56
N GLU A 42 23.24 -43.31 -31.88
CA GLU A 42 24.34 -42.78 -32.70
C GLU A 42 24.35 -41.24 -32.71
N HIS A 43 23.18 -40.59 -32.78
CA HIS A 43 23.09 -39.12 -32.70
C HIS A 43 23.48 -38.57 -31.33
N VAL A 44 23.05 -39.21 -30.24
CA VAL A 44 23.40 -38.80 -28.87
C VAL A 44 24.89 -39.02 -28.61
N THR A 45 25.48 -40.11 -29.11
CA THR A 45 26.92 -40.39 -29.00
C THR A 45 27.75 -39.35 -29.76
N ALA A 46 27.32 -38.96 -30.97
CA ALA A 46 27.96 -37.91 -31.75
C ALA A 46 27.79 -36.50 -31.16
N LEU A 47 26.72 -36.26 -30.38
CA LEU A 47 26.50 -34.99 -29.68
C LEU A 47 27.35 -34.90 -28.40
N ILE A 48 27.44 -36.00 -27.65
CA ILE A 48 28.21 -36.07 -26.40
C ILE A 48 29.72 -35.98 -26.70
N SER A 49 30.23 -36.66 -27.73
CA SER A 49 31.66 -36.57 -28.09
C SER A 49 32.07 -35.20 -28.66
N LYS A 50 31.10 -34.40 -29.15
CA LYS A 50 31.34 -33.01 -29.59
C LYS A 50 31.32 -31.99 -28.46
N VAL A 51 30.74 -32.34 -27.31
CA VAL A 51 30.49 -31.40 -26.18
C VAL A 51 31.40 -31.69 -24.98
N VAL A 52 31.85 -32.94 -24.83
CA VAL A 52 32.70 -33.38 -23.71
C VAL A 52 33.84 -34.24 -24.27
N ASP A 53 35.09 -33.75 -24.20
CA ASP A 53 36.31 -34.52 -24.55
C ASP A 53 36.52 -35.63 -23.50
N LEU A 54 35.87 -36.77 -23.70
CA LEU A 54 36.04 -37.99 -22.89
C LEU A 54 36.91 -39.00 -23.65
N PRO A 55 37.83 -39.72 -22.97
CA PRO A 55 38.59 -40.80 -23.60
C PRO A 55 37.67 -41.97 -24.02
N ASP A 56 38.02 -42.63 -25.12
CA ASP A 56 37.17 -43.63 -25.82
C ASP A 56 36.78 -44.85 -24.95
N ASP A 57 37.56 -45.15 -23.92
CA ASP A 57 37.33 -46.23 -22.96
C ASP A 57 36.13 -45.95 -22.05
N MET A 58 35.95 -44.71 -21.58
CA MET A 58 34.79 -44.31 -20.76
C MET A 58 33.49 -44.18 -21.56
N LEU A 59 33.58 -43.78 -22.82
CA LEU A 59 32.44 -43.72 -23.74
C LEU A 59 31.83 -45.12 -23.98
N SER A 60 32.65 -46.16 -23.99
CA SER A 60 32.19 -47.54 -24.12
C SER A 60 31.41 -48.03 -22.88
N GLY A 61 31.82 -47.62 -21.67
CA GLY A 61 31.16 -47.99 -20.41
C GLY A 61 29.76 -47.38 -20.23
N VAL A 62 29.55 -46.14 -20.68
CA VAL A 62 28.23 -45.46 -20.65
C VAL A 62 27.22 -46.11 -21.61
N ILE A 63 27.70 -46.69 -22.72
CA ILE A 63 26.85 -47.25 -23.79
C ILE A 63 26.53 -48.73 -23.57
N PHE A 64 27.49 -49.52 -23.06
CA PHE A 64 27.37 -50.97 -22.96
C PHE A 64 27.12 -51.50 -21.53
N GLY A 65 27.19 -50.64 -20.51
CA GLY A 65 26.70 -50.96 -19.17
C GLY A 65 27.52 -52.00 -18.41
N ASP A 66 28.85 -51.85 -18.40
CA ASP A 66 29.69 -52.49 -17.39
C ASP A 66 29.76 -51.62 -16.12
N GLU A 67 30.02 -52.25 -14.97
CA GLU A 67 30.00 -51.67 -13.60
C GLU A 67 30.99 -50.51 -13.40
N TYR A 68 30.68 -49.34 -13.96
CA TYR A 68 31.15 -48.06 -13.45
C TYR A 68 30.05 -47.41 -12.62
N ASP A 69 30.42 -46.85 -11.47
CA ASP A 69 29.47 -46.36 -10.48
C ASP A 69 28.62 -45.23 -11.08
N ARG A 70 27.29 -45.44 -11.13
CA ARG A 70 26.33 -44.55 -11.79
C ARG A 70 26.39 -43.12 -11.22
N GLN A 71 26.88 -42.99 -9.98
CA GLN A 71 27.08 -41.69 -9.32
C GLN A 71 28.25 -40.90 -9.91
N GLU A 72 29.31 -41.56 -10.34
CA GLU A 72 30.52 -40.90 -10.86
C GLU A 72 30.25 -40.28 -12.24
N ILE A 73 29.53 -41.01 -13.10
CA ILE A 73 29.09 -40.53 -14.41
C ILE A 73 28.10 -39.36 -14.26
N GLN A 74 27.14 -39.44 -13.32
CA GLN A 74 26.19 -38.37 -13.04
C GLN A 74 26.91 -37.09 -12.59
N GLN A 75 27.93 -37.23 -11.74
CA GLN A 75 28.70 -36.10 -11.21
C GLN A 75 29.59 -35.44 -12.27
N VAL A 76 30.16 -36.22 -13.19
CA VAL A 76 30.91 -35.70 -14.35
C VAL A 76 29.99 -34.95 -15.31
N ILE A 77 28.79 -35.47 -15.57
CA ILE A 77 27.79 -34.80 -16.41
C ILE A 77 27.29 -33.52 -15.74
N GLU A 78 26.99 -33.53 -14.43
CA GLU A 78 26.57 -32.34 -13.69
C GLU A 78 27.68 -31.27 -13.68
N ASN A 79 28.94 -31.65 -13.47
CA ASN A 79 30.07 -30.72 -13.50
C ASN A 79 30.32 -30.17 -14.92
N ALA A 80 30.19 -30.98 -15.96
CA ALA A 80 30.27 -30.53 -17.34
C ALA A 80 29.13 -29.56 -17.69
N THR A 81 27.90 -29.87 -17.25
CA THR A 81 26.70 -29.04 -17.47
C THR A 81 26.79 -27.71 -16.70
N TYR A 82 27.32 -27.74 -15.48
CA TYR A 82 27.57 -26.54 -14.66
C TYR A 82 28.55 -25.57 -15.33
N ASN A 83 29.61 -26.11 -15.96
CA ASN A 83 30.59 -25.33 -16.71
C ASN A 83 30.08 -24.83 -18.08
N LEU A 84 29.12 -25.51 -18.70
CA LEU A 84 28.50 -25.14 -19.97
C LEU A 84 27.42 -24.04 -19.83
N VAL A 85 26.68 -24.01 -18.71
CA VAL A 85 25.52 -23.11 -18.53
C VAL A 85 25.88 -21.74 -17.95
N THR A 86 27.05 -21.58 -17.33
CA THR A 86 27.47 -20.29 -16.76
C THR A 86 28.77 -19.79 -17.34
N PRO A 87 28.76 -19.01 -18.45
CA PRO A 87 29.84 -18.05 -18.59
C PRO A 87 29.74 -17.13 -17.39
N LYS A 88 30.71 -17.20 -16.46
CA LYS A 88 30.93 -16.17 -15.44
C LYS A 88 31.32 -14.88 -16.16
N ILE A 89 30.37 -14.25 -16.83
CA ILE A 89 30.52 -12.90 -17.33
C ILE A 89 30.48 -12.05 -16.05
N PRO A 90 31.60 -11.42 -15.63
CA PRO A 90 31.54 -10.50 -14.52
C PRO A 90 30.52 -9.42 -14.88
N LEU A 91 29.49 -9.26 -14.05
CA LEU A 91 28.48 -8.22 -14.24
C LEU A 91 29.20 -6.87 -14.11
N ASP A 92 29.44 -6.20 -15.24
CA ASP A 92 29.98 -4.85 -15.23
C ASP A 92 28.92 -3.93 -14.63
N LEU A 93 29.21 -3.39 -13.45
CA LEU A 93 28.29 -2.53 -12.70
C LEU A 93 27.90 -1.30 -13.53
N ASN A 94 28.78 -0.83 -14.42
CA ASN A 94 28.50 0.30 -15.33
C ASN A 94 27.38 -0.01 -16.34
N LEU A 95 27.17 -1.30 -16.64
CA LEU A 95 26.17 -1.74 -17.59
C LEU A 95 24.78 -1.92 -16.97
N ALA A 96 24.77 -2.24 -15.68
CA ALA A 96 23.53 -2.32 -14.90
C ALA A 96 23.12 -0.95 -14.37
N LEU A 97 24.06 0.00 -14.24
CA LEU A 97 23.83 1.35 -13.72
C LEU A 97 22.68 2.13 -14.39
N PRO A 98 22.49 2.10 -15.72
CA PRO A 98 21.38 2.83 -16.36
C PRO A 98 20.02 2.21 -16.04
N THR A 99 19.94 0.88 -15.97
CA THR A 99 18.70 0.18 -15.61
C THR A 99 18.40 0.34 -14.13
N PHE A 100 19.42 0.27 -13.27
CA PHE A 100 19.29 0.61 -11.85
C PHE A 100 18.98 2.09 -11.65
N GLY A 101 19.55 2.98 -12.46
CA GLY A 101 19.33 4.41 -12.40
C GLY A 101 17.87 4.77 -12.67
N GLY A 102 17.29 4.24 -13.75
CA GLY A 102 15.86 4.43 -14.03
C GLY A 102 14.97 3.82 -12.95
N ALA A 103 15.28 2.61 -12.45
CA ALA A 103 14.52 2.01 -11.36
C ALA A 103 14.63 2.79 -10.04
N MET A 104 15.82 3.33 -9.73
CA MET A 104 16.04 4.18 -8.57
C MET A 104 15.33 5.53 -8.73
N GLU A 105 15.32 6.10 -9.93
CA GLU A 105 14.57 7.31 -10.24
C GLU A 105 13.08 7.10 -10.05
N ASP A 106 12.52 6.01 -10.58
CA ASP A 106 11.12 5.64 -10.38
C ASP A 106 10.77 5.50 -8.88
N ILE A 107 11.62 4.84 -8.09
CA ILE A 107 11.42 4.69 -6.63
C ILE A 107 11.53 6.05 -5.91
N VAL A 108 12.49 6.89 -6.30
CA VAL A 108 12.70 8.20 -5.66
C VAL A 108 11.55 9.15 -6.01
N GLN A 109 11.04 9.10 -7.24
CA GLN A 109 9.92 9.91 -7.72
C GLN A 109 8.56 9.36 -7.30
N ASP A 110 8.50 8.14 -6.76
CA ASP A 110 7.27 7.55 -6.24
C ASP A 110 6.79 8.31 -5.00
N SER A 111 5.90 9.26 -5.24
CA SER A 111 5.18 10.00 -4.19
C SER A 111 3.92 9.26 -3.76
N PHE A 112 3.46 8.26 -4.51
CA PHE A 112 2.25 7.51 -4.19
C PHE A 112 2.48 6.52 -3.05
N ASN A 113 3.47 5.62 -3.16
CA ASN A 113 3.70 4.62 -2.11
C ASN A 113 4.15 5.27 -0.81
N LYS A 114 4.90 6.38 -0.87
CA LYS A 114 5.29 7.19 0.29
C LYS A 114 4.10 7.68 1.12
N CYS A 115 2.92 7.84 0.52
CA CYS A 115 1.69 8.20 1.24
C CYS A 115 1.19 7.09 2.18
N PHE A 116 1.63 5.85 2.01
CA PHE A 116 1.12 4.68 2.72
C PHE A 116 2.21 3.88 3.43
N GLU A 117 3.40 4.46 3.57
CA GLU A 117 4.48 3.88 4.37
C GLU A 117 4.24 4.16 5.84
N ALA A 118 4.25 3.10 6.64
CA ALA A 118 4.25 3.19 8.10
C ALA A 118 5.67 3.52 8.59
N HIS A 119 5.78 4.43 9.55
CA HIS A 119 7.07 4.86 10.04
C HIS A 119 7.47 4.00 11.24
N LEU A 120 8.20 2.91 10.99
CA LEU A 120 8.72 2.07 12.07
C LEU A 120 9.83 2.82 12.83
N PRO A 121 9.76 2.92 14.16
CA PRO A 121 10.83 3.54 14.94
C PRO A 121 12.11 2.69 14.80
N VAL A 122 13.25 3.37 14.62
CA VAL A 122 14.55 2.70 14.57
C VAL A 122 14.78 2.02 15.93
N PRO A 123 15.10 0.71 15.96
CA PRO A 123 15.31 0.01 17.22
C PRO A 123 16.61 0.51 17.88
N TRP A 124 16.46 1.32 18.93
CA TRP A 124 17.54 1.97 19.69
C TRP A 124 17.97 1.16 20.93
N ASN A 125 17.24 0.09 21.24
CA ASN A 125 17.33 -0.71 22.46
C ASN A 125 18.43 -1.80 22.45
N TRP A 126 19.23 -1.89 21.39
CA TRP A 126 20.26 -2.93 21.25
C TRP A 126 21.52 -2.64 22.07
N ASN A 127 21.61 -1.47 22.71
CA ASN A 127 22.69 -1.12 23.61
C ASN A 127 22.42 -1.67 25.03
N ALA A 128 23.39 -2.38 25.60
CA ALA A 128 23.24 -3.05 26.92
C ALA A 128 22.84 -2.10 28.06
N TYR A 129 23.30 -0.84 28.02
CA TYR A 129 22.95 0.16 29.04
C TYR A 129 21.51 0.70 28.92
N LEU A 130 20.85 0.49 27.78
CA LEU A 130 19.44 0.85 27.55
C LEU A 130 18.48 -0.31 27.83
N LEU A 131 19.00 -1.54 27.94
CA LEU A 131 18.19 -2.74 28.15
C LEU A 131 17.32 -2.66 29.43
N PRO A 132 17.81 -2.20 30.60
CA PRO A 132 16.96 -2.11 31.80
C PRO A 132 15.78 -1.14 31.61
N ALA A 133 16.02 0.02 30.97
CA ALA A 133 14.98 1.00 30.67
C ALA A 133 13.97 0.46 29.65
N TYR A 134 14.44 -0.30 28.66
CA TYR A 134 13.59 -0.97 27.68
C TYR A 134 12.69 -2.02 28.34
N LEU A 135 13.24 -2.89 29.21
CA LEU A 135 12.48 -3.91 29.94
C LEU A 135 11.45 -3.28 30.88
N LEU A 136 11.82 -2.20 31.57
CA LEU A 136 10.88 -1.41 32.37
C LEU A 136 9.76 -0.83 31.49
N GLY A 137 10.10 -0.31 30.31
CA GLY A 137 9.13 0.18 29.34
C GLY A 137 8.14 -0.89 28.87
N ILE A 138 8.63 -2.10 28.56
CA ILE A 138 7.77 -3.26 28.26
C ILE A 138 6.85 -3.54 29.45
N PHE A 139 7.40 -3.64 30.66
CA PHE A 139 6.61 -3.95 31.85
C PHE A 139 5.48 -2.92 32.04
N VAL A 140 5.80 -1.63 32.00
CA VAL A 140 4.82 -0.56 32.14
C VAL A 140 3.75 -0.60 31.04
N ARG A 141 4.14 -0.78 29.77
CA ARG A 141 3.19 -0.78 28.64
C ARG A 141 2.20 -1.93 28.71
N TYR A 142 2.68 -3.15 28.93
CA TYR A 142 1.85 -4.36 28.83
C TYR A 142 1.17 -4.75 30.14
N PHE A 143 1.80 -4.50 31.29
CA PHE A 143 1.26 -4.93 32.59
C PHE A 143 0.60 -3.80 33.39
N VAL A 144 0.81 -2.53 33.03
CA VAL A 144 0.20 -1.38 33.72
C VAL A 144 -0.75 -0.63 32.78
N LEU A 145 -0.25 -0.05 31.69
CA LEU A 145 -1.05 0.79 30.81
C LEU A 145 -2.14 0.01 30.10
N PHE A 146 -1.78 -1.07 29.40
CA PHE A 146 -2.71 -1.87 28.63
C PHE A 146 -3.93 -2.34 29.44
N PRO A 147 -3.78 -3.01 30.61
CA PRO A 147 -4.95 -3.44 31.38
C PRO A 147 -5.79 -2.28 31.90
N ILE A 148 -5.17 -1.20 32.38
CA ILE A 148 -5.91 0.00 32.82
C ILE A 148 -6.71 0.60 31.65
N ARG A 149 -6.10 0.76 30.48
CA ARG A 149 -6.74 1.34 29.31
C ARG A 149 -7.85 0.45 28.75
N LEU A 150 -7.61 -0.85 28.71
CA LEU A 150 -8.61 -1.83 28.27
C LEU A 150 -9.82 -1.82 29.22
N THR A 151 -9.60 -1.78 30.54
CA THR A 151 -10.70 -1.69 31.51
C THR A 151 -11.48 -0.39 31.39
N ILE A 152 -10.82 0.76 31.20
CA ILE A 152 -11.49 2.05 30.93
C ILE A 152 -12.39 1.93 29.69
N LEU A 153 -11.88 1.37 28.58
CA LEU A 153 -12.67 1.19 27.36
C LEU A 153 -13.89 0.29 27.59
N ILE A 154 -13.69 -0.89 28.18
CA ILE A 154 -14.78 -1.85 28.42
C ILE A 154 -15.86 -1.21 29.30
N TRP A 155 -15.47 -0.59 30.42
CA TRP A 155 -16.42 0.06 31.33
C TRP A 155 -17.12 1.26 30.70
N SER A 156 -16.43 2.05 29.88
CA SER A 156 -17.04 3.18 29.17
C SER A 156 -18.11 2.74 28.16
N ILE A 157 -17.88 1.64 27.44
CA ILE A 157 -18.84 1.06 26.51
C ILE A 157 -20.05 0.49 27.28
N ILE A 158 -19.81 -0.25 28.36
CA ILE A 158 -20.89 -0.79 29.21
C ILE A 158 -21.74 0.35 29.78
N ALA A 159 -21.10 1.40 30.32
CA ALA A 159 -21.80 2.56 30.85
C ALA A 159 -22.63 3.27 29.76
N PHE A 160 -22.07 3.46 28.56
CA PHE A 160 -22.80 4.02 27.43
C PHE A 160 -24.06 3.20 27.10
N LEU A 161 -23.93 1.88 26.97
CA LEU A 161 -25.05 1.00 26.61
C LEU A 161 -26.15 1.00 27.69
N VAL A 162 -25.76 0.92 28.96
CA VAL A 162 -26.70 0.93 30.10
C VAL A 162 -27.42 2.28 30.19
N ILE A 163 -26.68 3.39 30.18
CA ILE A 163 -27.28 4.72 30.33
C ILE A 163 -28.13 5.07 29.10
N SER A 164 -27.70 4.74 27.88
CA SER A 164 -28.52 4.94 26.67
C SER A 164 -29.81 4.12 26.73
N THR A 165 -29.76 2.87 27.20
CA THR A 165 -30.97 2.04 27.38
C THR A 165 -31.92 2.65 28.42
N ILE A 166 -31.38 3.20 29.52
CA ILE A 166 -32.16 3.89 30.54
C ILE A 166 -32.79 5.17 29.97
N ASN A 167 -32.02 6.00 29.26
CA ASN A 167 -32.50 7.22 28.61
C ASN A 167 -33.69 6.94 27.71
N ARG A 168 -33.61 5.91 26.86
CA ARG A 168 -34.68 5.51 25.93
C ARG A 168 -35.94 4.96 26.62
N LYS A 169 -35.83 4.46 27.85
CA LYS A 169 -36.98 3.99 28.64
C LYS A 169 -37.65 5.11 29.44
N ILE A 170 -36.86 6.06 29.95
CA ILE A 170 -37.36 7.15 30.80
C ILE A 170 -37.88 8.32 29.97
N GLU A 171 -37.13 8.72 28.94
CA GLU A 171 -37.48 9.86 28.11
C GLU A 171 -38.54 9.46 27.08
N LYS A 172 -39.73 10.06 27.19
CA LYS A 172 -40.85 9.81 26.27
C LYS A 172 -40.68 10.54 24.94
N ASP A 173 -39.92 11.62 24.94
CA ASP A 173 -39.59 12.40 23.74
C ASP A 173 -38.35 11.82 23.06
N GLU A 174 -38.56 11.21 21.89
CA GLU A 174 -37.49 10.56 21.13
C GLU A 174 -36.34 11.52 20.78
N GLN A 175 -36.63 12.78 20.48
CA GLN A 175 -35.60 13.76 20.10
C GLN A 175 -34.71 14.11 21.30
N LYS A 176 -35.31 14.30 22.48
CA LYS A 176 -34.55 14.52 23.72
C LYS A 176 -33.73 13.31 24.13
N ALA A 177 -34.24 12.09 23.89
CA ALA A 177 -33.50 10.86 24.14
C ALA A 177 -32.26 10.78 23.22
N ILE A 178 -32.40 11.13 21.94
CA ILE A 178 -31.30 11.19 20.97
C ILE A 178 -30.27 12.25 21.38
N GLU A 179 -30.70 13.44 21.80
CA GLU A 179 -29.77 14.49 22.26
C GLU A 179 -28.95 14.05 23.48
N LYS A 180 -29.59 13.40 24.46
CA LYS A 180 -28.91 12.80 25.61
C LYS A 180 -27.91 11.72 25.18
N ASP A 181 -28.30 10.84 24.26
CA ASP A 181 -27.41 9.81 23.72
C ASP A 181 -26.23 10.40 22.93
N ARG A 182 -26.42 11.53 22.22
CA ARG A 182 -25.31 12.29 21.58
C ARG A 182 -24.34 12.82 22.62
N LYS A 183 -24.82 13.36 23.75
CA LYS A 183 -23.95 13.78 24.86
C LYS A 183 -23.19 12.59 25.45
N LEU A 184 -23.83 11.43 25.59
CA LEU A 184 -23.15 10.19 26.00
C LEU A 184 -22.09 9.75 25.00
N MET A 185 -22.34 9.92 23.70
CA MET A 185 -21.35 9.62 22.66
C MET A 185 -20.09 10.48 22.82
N TRP A 186 -20.26 11.77 23.14
CA TRP A 186 -19.14 12.66 23.42
C TRP A 186 -18.32 12.19 24.64
N TYR A 187 -18.98 11.75 25.73
CA TYR A 187 -18.28 11.15 26.87
C TYR A 187 -17.56 9.85 26.51
N LEU A 188 -18.19 9.00 25.70
CA LEU A 188 -17.57 7.77 25.22
C LEU A 188 -16.32 8.06 24.38
N ALA A 189 -16.38 9.03 23.46
CA ALA A 189 -15.24 9.44 22.66
C ALA A 189 -14.09 9.98 23.53
N ASN A 190 -14.39 10.80 24.54
CA ASN A 190 -13.37 11.28 25.48
C ASN A 190 -12.80 10.17 26.37
N ALA A 191 -13.60 9.17 26.75
CA ALA A 191 -13.10 7.98 27.45
C ALA A 191 -12.15 7.15 26.56
N TRP A 192 -12.44 7.05 25.26
CA TRP A 192 -11.52 6.46 24.29
C TRP A 192 -10.22 7.26 24.16
N ILE A 193 -10.29 8.58 24.00
CA ILE A 193 -9.11 9.45 23.94
C ILE A 193 -8.27 9.26 25.20
N MET A 194 -8.89 9.30 26.39
CA MET A 194 -8.21 9.05 27.67
C MET A 194 -7.56 7.66 27.72
N ALA A 195 -8.27 6.61 27.29
CA ALA A 195 -7.72 5.26 27.22
C ALA A 195 -6.57 5.13 26.24
N LEU A 196 -6.46 5.98 25.22
CA LEU A 196 -5.32 6.01 24.31
C LEU A 196 -4.15 6.87 24.82
N GLY A 197 -4.26 7.40 26.05
CA GLY A 197 -3.30 8.40 26.55
C GLY A 197 -3.31 9.67 25.71
N GLY A 198 -4.50 10.05 25.23
CA GLY A 198 -4.71 11.12 24.28
C GLY A 198 -4.37 12.49 24.87
N VAL A 199 -3.47 13.21 24.21
CA VAL A 199 -3.21 14.63 24.46
C VAL A 199 -3.60 15.36 23.19
N ILE A 200 -4.85 15.83 23.16
CA ILE A 200 -5.45 16.41 21.96
C ILE A 200 -5.56 17.92 22.15
N GLN A 201 -4.94 18.67 21.24
CA GLN A 201 -5.04 20.13 21.23
C GLN A 201 -6.03 20.56 20.16
N TYR A 202 -7.18 21.09 20.60
CA TYR A 202 -8.15 21.70 19.70
C TYR A 202 -7.86 23.19 19.53
N SER A 203 -7.74 23.64 18.28
CA SER A 203 -7.45 25.03 17.93
C SER A 203 -8.27 25.49 16.73
N GLY A 204 -8.23 26.81 16.46
CA GLY A 204 -8.95 27.43 15.35
C GLY A 204 -10.40 27.80 15.69
N VAL A 205 -11.28 27.73 14.68
CA VAL A 205 -12.67 28.15 14.79
C VAL A 205 -13.49 27.08 15.53
N ALA A 206 -14.22 27.47 16.58
CA ALA A 206 -15.05 26.52 17.30
C ALA A 206 -16.08 25.85 16.35
N PRO A 207 -16.20 24.50 16.37
CA PRO A 207 -17.17 23.82 15.54
C PRO A 207 -18.58 24.24 15.96
N THR A 208 -19.43 24.44 14.96
CA THR A 208 -20.83 24.81 15.13
C THR A 208 -21.73 23.71 14.60
N THR A 209 -22.91 23.56 15.21
CA THR A 209 -24.02 22.79 14.65
C THR A 209 -24.90 23.72 13.81
N GLY A 210 -25.34 23.24 12.65
CA GLY A 210 -26.20 24.00 11.75
C GLY A 210 -26.47 23.26 10.44
N ALA A 211 -27.54 23.66 9.75
CA ALA A 211 -27.82 23.18 8.40
C ALA A 211 -26.82 23.76 7.39
N LYS A 212 -26.72 23.11 6.23
CA LYS A 212 -25.88 23.51 5.09
C LYS A 212 -24.38 23.58 5.43
N GLN A 213 -23.89 22.67 6.28
CA GLN A 213 -22.48 22.56 6.64
C GLN A 213 -21.99 21.12 6.52
N VAL A 214 -20.78 20.94 5.99
CA VAL A 214 -20.08 19.65 5.89
C VAL A 214 -18.65 19.81 6.37
N TYR A 215 -18.25 19.03 7.36
CA TYR A 215 -16.88 18.98 7.83
C TYR A 215 -16.06 18.03 6.95
N VAL A 216 -14.86 18.46 6.57
CA VAL A 216 -13.92 17.63 5.81
C VAL A 216 -12.57 17.61 6.49
N SER A 217 -11.93 16.44 6.55
CA SER A 217 -10.64 16.27 7.22
C SER A 217 -9.71 15.36 6.44
N ASN A 218 -8.39 15.56 6.57
CA ASN A 218 -7.43 14.52 6.23
C ASN A 218 -7.65 13.28 7.11
N HIS A 219 -7.22 12.11 6.64
CA HIS A 219 -7.52 10.84 7.28
C HIS A 219 -6.27 9.99 7.49
N THR A 220 -5.77 9.94 8.71
CA THR A 220 -4.63 9.10 9.10
C THR A 220 -5.04 7.73 9.61
N SER A 221 -6.18 7.65 10.30
CA SER A 221 -6.57 6.44 11.02
C SER A 221 -8.06 6.36 11.30
N ILE A 222 -8.58 5.17 11.62
CA ILE A 222 -9.94 5.04 12.16
C ILE A 222 -10.16 5.89 13.44
N ILE A 223 -9.11 6.10 14.23
CA ILE A 223 -9.19 6.83 15.50
C ILE A 223 -9.42 8.32 15.29
N ASP A 224 -9.16 8.85 14.09
CA ASP A 224 -9.45 10.25 13.73
C ASP A 224 -10.90 10.62 14.03
N TYR A 225 -11.82 9.69 13.75
CA TYR A 225 -13.23 9.92 14.04
C TYR A 225 -13.47 10.06 15.54
N VAL A 226 -12.83 9.24 16.36
CA VAL A 226 -12.92 9.33 17.84
C VAL A 226 -12.31 10.64 18.34
N VAL A 227 -11.17 11.06 17.79
CA VAL A 227 -10.50 12.32 18.12
C VAL A 227 -11.40 13.52 17.81
N LEU A 228 -12.06 13.53 16.65
CA LEU A 228 -13.01 14.57 16.25
C LEU A 228 -14.30 14.54 17.10
N LEU A 229 -14.81 13.34 17.43
CA LEU A 229 -15.94 13.17 18.35
C LEU A 229 -15.65 13.73 19.75
N GLY A 230 -14.38 13.77 20.16
CA GLY A 230 -13.93 14.42 21.39
C GLY A 230 -14.16 15.94 21.41
N ALA A 231 -14.20 16.59 20.24
CA ALA A 231 -14.52 18.01 20.12
C ALA A 231 -16.03 18.25 20.05
N GLN A 232 -16.71 17.52 19.16
CA GLN A 232 -18.15 17.61 18.92
C GLN A 232 -18.64 16.32 18.26
N THR A 233 -19.92 15.98 18.45
CA THR A 233 -20.53 14.86 17.71
C THR A 233 -20.69 15.15 16.22
N PHE A 234 -20.36 14.17 15.39
CA PHE A 234 -20.49 14.20 13.95
C PHE A 234 -21.26 12.97 13.45
N ALA A 235 -22.00 13.14 12.37
CA ALA A 235 -22.49 12.03 11.56
C ALA A 235 -21.42 11.68 10.53
N VAL A 236 -21.29 10.42 10.14
CA VAL A 236 -20.39 9.98 9.06
C VAL A 236 -21.14 9.22 7.99
N VAL A 237 -20.56 9.21 6.80
CA VAL A 237 -20.98 8.33 5.71
C VAL A 237 -20.18 7.05 5.75
N GLY A 238 -20.85 5.90 5.70
CA GLY A 238 -20.17 4.62 5.67
C GLY A 238 -20.96 3.54 4.93
N GLN A 239 -20.32 2.39 4.75
CA GLN A 239 -20.97 1.22 4.17
C GLN A 239 -21.63 0.40 5.29
N HIS A 240 -22.82 -0.15 5.01
CA HIS A 240 -23.46 -1.12 5.88
C HIS A 240 -22.63 -2.42 5.96
N HIS A 241 -22.57 -3.02 7.15
CA HIS A 241 -21.81 -4.24 7.38
C HIS A 241 -22.69 -5.41 7.84
N PRO A 242 -22.28 -6.65 7.54
CA PRO A 242 -22.88 -7.81 8.17
C PRO A 242 -22.53 -7.88 9.68
N GLN A 243 -23.30 -8.67 10.43
CA GLN A 243 -23.11 -8.90 11.86
C GLN A 243 -21.73 -9.55 12.13
N PRO A 244 -21.05 -9.26 13.26
CA PRO A 244 -21.49 -8.49 14.45
C PRO A 244 -21.26 -6.98 14.37
N LEU A 245 -20.60 -6.47 13.33
CA LEU A 245 -20.27 -5.05 13.21
C LEU A 245 -21.51 -4.16 12.99
N ALA A 246 -22.56 -4.73 12.40
CA ALA A 246 -23.90 -4.13 12.33
C ALA A 246 -24.43 -3.71 13.71
N PHE A 247 -24.24 -4.55 14.74
CA PHE A 247 -24.70 -4.22 16.09
C PHE A 247 -24.05 -2.95 16.64
N PHE A 248 -22.74 -2.78 16.41
CA PHE A 248 -22.05 -1.55 16.83
C PHE A 248 -22.58 -0.33 16.06
N GLN A 249 -22.80 -0.45 14.74
CA GLN A 249 -23.38 0.62 13.92
C GLN A 249 -24.79 1.00 14.38
N ASP A 250 -25.66 0.01 14.58
CA ASP A 250 -27.09 0.18 14.83
C ASP A 250 -27.43 0.55 16.27
N VAL A 251 -26.54 0.23 17.23
CA VAL A 251 -26.77 0.50 18.65
C VAL A 251 -25.98 1.72 19.12
N VAL A 252 -24.68 1.75 18.84
CA VAL A 252 -23.78 2.79 19.34
C VAL A 252 -23.92 4.07 18.51
N LEU A 253 -23.84 3.97 17.18
CA LEU A 253 -23.84 5.15 16.30
C LEU A 253 -25.23 5.67 15.94
N LYS A 254 -26.31 5.00 16.35
CA LYS A 254 -27.69 5.40 16.03
C LYS A 254 -28.02 6.85 16.40
N CYS A 255 -27.52 7.32 17.53
CA CYS A 255 -27.79 8.69 18.01
C CYS A 255 -27.17 9.78 17.11
N LEU A 256 -26.16 9.44 16.31
CA LEU A 256 -25.46 10.38 15.44
C LEU A 256 -26.15 10.57 14.09
N SER A 257 -27.14 9.73 13.77
CA SER A 257 -27.83 9.77 12.47
C SER A 257 -26.86 9.59 11.28
N CYS A 258 -25.87 8.70 11.42
CA CYS A 258 -24.94 8.35 10.35
C CYS A 258 -25.66 7.81 9.10
N ILE A 259 -25.09 8.07 7.93
CA ILE A 259 -25.63 7.62 6.65
C ILE A 259 -24.94 6.32 6.24
N TRP A 260 -25.70 5.24 6.17
CA TRP A 260 -25.20 3.93 5.77
C TRP A 260 -25.70 3.57 4.38
N PHE A 261 -24.80 3.08 3.53
CA PHE A 261 -25.13 2.62 2.18
C PHE A 261 -24.82 1.13 1.99
N ASP A 262 -25.66 0.45 1.23
CA ASP A 262 -25.35 -0.89 0.74
C ASP A 262 -24.36 -0.85 -0.43
N ARG A 263 -23.60 -1.93 -0.61
CA ARG A 263 -22.63 -2.08 -1.72
C ARG A 263 -23.24 -1.81 -3.10
N LYS A 264 -24.52 -2.15 -3.28
CA LYS A 264 -25.24 -1.93 -4.54
C LYS A 264 -25.67 -0.47 -4.71
N GLU A 265 -26.10 0.18 -3.63
CA GLU A 265 -26.54 1.58 -3.64
C GLU A 265 -25.39 2.54 -3.91
N LEU A 266 -24.17 2.21 -3.46
CA LEU A 266 -22.97 3.00 -3.71
C LEU A 266 -22.63 3.16 -5.21
N LYS A 267 -23.18 2.30 -6.08
CA LYS A 267 -23.04 2.45 -7.53
C LYS A 267 -23.90 3.60 -8.07
N ASP A 268 -25.01 3.92 -7.41
CA ASP A 268 -25.86 5.04 -7.77
C ASP A 268 -25.39 6.33 -7.09
N ARG A 269 -24.51 7.05 -7.80
CA ARG A 269 -23.97 8.34 -7.34
C ARG A 269 -25.06 9.39 -7.10
N GLY A 270 -26.16 9.35 -7.85
CA GLY A 270 -27.27 10.29 -7.71
C GLY A 270 -28.01 10.08 -6.39
N LEU A 271 -28.34 8.83 -6.09
CA LEU A 271 -28.99 8.46 -4.82
C LEU A 271 -28.11 8.78 -3.61
N VAL A 272 -26.81 8.48 -3.68
CA VAL A 272 -25.85 8.81 -2.61
C VAL A 272 -25.80 10.31 -2.36
N ARG A 273 -25.67 11.12 -3.44
CA ARG A 273 -25.65 12.58 -3.35
C ARG A 273 -26.94 13.13 -2.73
N ASN A 274 -28.10 12.63 -3.15
CA ASN A 274 -29.38 13.10 -2.66
C ASN A 274 -29.56 12.85 -1.15
N ARG A 275 -29.22 11.64 -0.66
CA ARG A 275 -29.29 11.34 0.78
C ARG A 275 -28.32 12.19 1.61
N ILE A 276 -27.11 12.40 1.09
CA ILE A 276 -26.13 13.28 1.75
C ILE A 276 -26.64 14.72 1.80
N GLN A 277 -27.19 15.24 0.70
CA GLN A 277 -27.74 16.60 0.65
C GLN A 277 -28.93 16.77 1.59
N GLU A 278 -29.82 15.77 1.69
CA GLU A 278 -30.95 15.77 2.61
C GLU A 278 -30.47 15.84 4.07
N HIS A 279 -29.47 15.04 4.46
CA HIS A 279 -28.88 15.09 5.79
C HIS A 279 -28.26 16.47 6.10
N VAL A 280 -27.53 17.03 5.15
CA VAL A 280 -26.85 18.33 5.32
C VAL A 280 -27.84 19.48 5.47
N ASN A 281 -29.03 19.38 4.88
CA ASN A 281 -30.09 20.40 5.02
C ASN A 281 -30.79 20.38 6.39
N ARG A 282 -30.57 19.35 7.21
CA ARG A 282 -31.21 19.18 8.51
C ARG A 282 -30.38 19.81 9.63
N ALA A 283 -30.99 20.69 10.41
CA ALA A 283 -30.35 21.33 11.57
C ALA A 283 -30.52 20.54 12.88
N ASP A 284 -31.43 19.56 12.90
CA ASP A 284 -31.75 18.71 14.06
C ASP A 284 -30.78 17.52 14.25
N VAL A 285 -29.90 17.29 13.27
CA VAL A 285 -28.95 16.18 13.25
C VAL A 285 -27.52 16.61 13.55
N ALA A 286 -26.66 15.64 13.90
CA ALA A 286 -25.23 15.91 14.00
C ALA A 286 -24.69 16.32 12.61
N PRO A 287 -23.80 17.32 12.53
CA PRO A 287 -23.23 17.75 11.26
C PRO A 287 -22.44 16.62 10.61
N LEU A 288 -22.42 16.64 9.28
CA LEU A 288 -21.77 15.58 8.52
C LEU A 288 -20.25 15.79 8.50
N LEU A 289 -19.50 14.73 8.78
CA LEU A 289 -18.06 14.64 8.61
C LEU A 289 -17.75 13.67 7.47
N ILE A 290 -16.91 14.12 6.53
CA ILE A 290 -16.44 13.33 5.39
C ILE A 290 -14.90 13.35 5.39
N PHE A 291 -14.31 12.19 5.15
CA PHE A 291 -12.88 12.07 4.86
C PHE A 291 -12.70 11.95 3.34
N PRO A 292 -12.50 13.06 2.60
CA PRO A 292 -12.55 13.09 1.15
C PRO A 292 -11.41 12.30 0.47
N GLU A 293 -10.33 11.96 1.19
CA GLU A 293 -9.29 11.04 0.73
C GLU A 293 -9.88 9.66 0.37
N GLY A 294 -10.86 9.20 1.15
CA GLY A 294 -11.44 7.86 1.03
C GLY A 294 -10.45 6.72 1.29
N THR A 295 -9.32 7.01 1.92
CA THR A 295 -8.34 6.08 2.50
C THR A 295 -7.71 6.66 3.75
N CYS A 296 -7.13 5.81 4.58
CA CYS A 296 -6.12 6.25 5.54
C CYS A 296 -4.79 6.48 4.81
N VAL A 297 -4.22 7.66 5.00
CA VAL A 297 -2.91 8.12 4.50
C VAL A 297 -2.00 8.35 5.70
N ASN A 298 -0.69 8.17 5.56
CA ASN A 298 0.19 8.45 6.68
C ASN A 298 0.19 9.94 7.06
N ASN A 299 0.71 10.23 8.24
CA ASN A 299 0.70 11.56 8.86
C ASN A 299 1.71 12.57 8.24
N HIS A 300 2.10 12.35 6.97
CA HIS A 300 3.06 13.18 6.23
C HIS A 300 2.48 13.73 4.93
N TYR A 301 1.50 13.05 4.34
CA TYR A 301 0.91 13.41 3.06
C TYR A 301 -0.60 13.54 3.17
N THR A 302 -1.21 14.21 2.19
CA THR A 302 -2.64 14.05 1.88
C THR A 302 -2.76 13.56 0.44
N VAL A 303 -3.70 12.67 0.18
CA VAL A 303 -4.04 12.25 -1.19
C VAL A 303 -5.14 13.11 -1.77
N MET A 304 -5.27 13.08 -3.10
CA MET A 304 -6.26 13.87 -3.82
C MET A 304 -7.66 13.67 -3.25
N PHE A 305 -8.30 14.78 -2.87
CA PHE A 305 -9.65 14.77 -2.33
C PHE A 305 -10.69 14.47 -3.41
N LYS A 306 -11.62 13.56 -3.09
CA LYS A 306 -12.75 13.25 -3.96
C LYS A 306 -13.76 14.40 -3.97
N LYS A 307 -14.18 14.81 -5.17
CA LYS A 307 -15.13 15.91 -5.39
C LYS A 307 -16.53 15.75 -4.79
N GLY A 308 -16.92 14.55 -4.35
CA GLY A 308 -18.30 14.27 -3.92
C GLY A 308 -18.80 15.15 -2.76
N ALA A 309 -17.93 15.46 -1.80
CA ALA A 309 -18.27 16.38 -0.69
C ALA A 309 -18.35 17.85 -1.14
N PHE A 310 -17.72 18.19 -2.26
CA PHE A 310 -17.55 19.56 -2.77
C PHE A 310 -18.58 19.92 -3.85
N GLU A 311 -19.44 18.98 -4.24
CA GLU A 311 -20.58 19.18 -5.17
C GLU A 311 -21.92 19.45 -4.44
N LEU A 312 -21.89 19.48 -3.10
CA LEU A 312 -23.06 19.70 -2.24
C LEU A 312 -23.36 21.20 -2.14
N ASP A 313 -24.65 21.56 -2.03
CA ASP A 313 -25.08 22.93 -1.71
C ASP A 313 -24.88 23.18 -0.20
N ALA A 314 -23.62 23.28 0.23
CA ALA A 314 -23.23 23.42 1.62
C ALA A 314 -21.89 24.15 1.79
N GLU A 315 -21.71 24.79 2.95
CA GLU A 315 -20.42 25.33 3.38
C GLU A 315 -19.51 24.17 3.82
N VAL A 316 -18.29 24.14 3.30
CA VAL A 316 -17.28 23.15 3.71
C VAL A 316 -16.50 23.70 4.89
N CYS A 317 -16.47 22.98 6.00
CA CYS A 317 -15.71 23.30 7.21
C CYS A 317 -14.45 22.42 7.25
N PRO A 318 -13.27 22.92 6.83
CA PRO A 318 -12.07 22.11 6.80
C PRO A 318 -11.53 21.88 8.21
N VAL A 319 -11.02 20.68 8.46
CA VAL A 319 -10.37 20.30 9.72
C VAL A 319 -9.04 19.64 9.40
N THR A 320 -8.01 20.04 10.11
CA THR A 320 -6.67 19.46 9.96
C THR A 320 -6.33 18.63 11.18
N LEU A 321 -5.89 17.39 10.94
CA LEU A 321 -5.37 16.48 11.94
C LEU A 321 -3.87 16.30 11.72
N LYS A 322 -3.07 16.54 12.75
CA LYS A 322 -1.63 16.27 12.73
C LYS A 322 -1.23 15.51 13.98
N TYR A 323 -0.77 14.27 13.79
CA TYR A 323 -0.29 13.46 14.91
C TYR A 323 1.19 13.74 15.20
N ASN A 324 1.61 13.49 16.44
CA ASN A 324 3.02 13.44 16.78
C ASN A 324 3.51 11.98 16.81
N ASN A 325 4.28 11.60 15.79
CA ASN A 325 4.75 10.23 15.58
C ASN A 325 5.85 9.78 16.57
N ILE A 326 6.31 10.67 17.48
CA ILE A 326 7.36 10.33 18.46
C ILE A 326 6.91 9.23 19.44
N PHE A 327 5.64 9.27 19.86
CA PHE A 327 5.14 8.37 20.91
C PHE A 327 4.31 7.20 20.38
N VAL A 328 3.64 7.41 19.23
CA VAL A 328 2.86 6.39 18.53
C VAL A 328 2.73 6.79 17.06
N ASP A 329 2.89 5.84 16.14
CA ASP A 329 2.45 6.02 14.76
C ASP A 329 0.95 5.77 14.71
N ALA A 330 0.17 6.83 14.48
CA ALA A 330 -1.28 6.74 14.38
C ALA A 330 -1.72 6.18 13.03
N PHE A 331 -0.83 6.09 12.02
CA PHE A 331 -1.23 5.59 10.71
C PHE A 331 -1.66 4.12 10.77
N TRP A 332 -2.87 3.85 10.29
CA TRP A 332 -3.36 2.48 10.15
C TRP A 332 -3.15 1.95 8.74
N ASP A 333 -2.12 1.11 8.56
CA ASP A 333 -1.89 0.40 7.31
C ASP A 333 -2.81 -0.83 7.19
N THR A 334 -3.99 -0.60 6.65
CA THR A 334 -5.02 -1.61 6.36
C THR A 334 -4.53 -2.76 5.48
N ARG A 335 -3.42 -2.60 4.76
CA ARG A 335 -2.86 -3.65 3.90
C ARG A 335 -2.13 -4.73 4.69
N ASN A 336 -1.59 -4.37 5.85
CA ASN A 336 -0.63 -5.19 6.59
C ASN A 336 -1.04 -5.44 8.06
N VAL A 337 -1.91 -4.61 8.64
CA VAL A 337 -2.27 -4.67 10.06
C VAL A 337 -3.77 -4.74 10.24
N SER A 338 -4.26 -5.81 10.89
CA SER A 338 -5.67 -5.94 11.24
C SER A 338 -6.07 -4.91 12.30
N PHE A 339 -7.36 -4.55 12.33
CA PHE A 339 -7.85 -3.54 13.28
C PHE A 339 -7.57 -3.89 14.75
N LEU A 340 -7.74 -5.16 15.16
CA LEU A 340 -7.49 -5.56 16.55
C LEU A 340 -6.01 -5.46 16.92
N ARG A 341 -5.12 -5.82 15.99
CA ARG A 341 -3.67 -5.68 16.20
C ARG A 341 -3.29 -4.20 16.31
N TYR A 342 -3.81 -3.37 15.40
CA TYR A 342 -3.61 -1.92 15.44
C TYR A 342 -4.12 -1.31 16.74
N LEU A 343 -5.32 -1.68 17.19
CA LEU A 343 -5.89 -1.21 18.46
C LEU A 343 -5.03 -1.63 19.66
N PHE A 344 -4.49 -2.85 19.66
CA PHE A 344 -3.57 -3.31 20.69
C PHE A 344 -2.27 -2.50 20.71
N GLU A 345 -1.69 -2.21 19.53
CA GLU A 345 -0.50 -1.36 19.38
C GLU A 345 -0.76 0.05 19.94
N LEU A 346 -1.92 0.65 19.64
CA LEU A 346 -2.31 1.93 20.21
C LEU A 346 -2.50 1.88 21.74
N LEU A 347 -3.19 0.87 22.27
CA LEU A 347 -3.45 0.75 23.71
C LEU A 347 -2.17 0.51 24.52
N THR A 348 -1.17 -0.12 23.91
CA THR A 348 0.15 -0.37 24.51
C THR A 348 1.16 0.75 24.22
N SER A 349 0.81 1.73 23.37
CA SER A 349 1.65 2.88 23.04
C SER A 349 1.79 3.85 24.22
N TRP A 350 2.69 4.84 24.12
CA TRP A 350 2.89 5.75 25.25
C TRP A 350 1.74 6.77 25.37
N ALA A 351 1.48 7.52 24.31
CA ALA A 351 0.46 8.54 24.26
C ALA A 351 0.08 8.82 22.80
N LEU A 352 -1.20 9.09 22.55
CA LEU A 352 -1.71 9.57 21.27
C LEU A 352 -1.76 11.10 21.31
N ILE A 353 -0.79 11.77 20.69
CA ILE A 353 -0.74 13.24 20.67
C ILE A 353 -1.20 13.70 19.29
N CYS A 354 -2.19 14.59 19.24
CA CYS A 354 -2.77 15.09 18.01
C CYS A 354 -3.18 16.56 18.12
N ASP A 355 -2.77 17.35 17.13
CA ASP A 355 -3.22 18.72 16.93
C ASP A 355 -4.40 18.71 15.96
N VAL A 356 -5.53 19.24 16.43
CA VAL A 356 -6.78 19.34 15.67
C VAL A 356 -7.07 20.80 15.44
N THR A 357 -7.01 21.23 14.18
CA THR A 357 -7.23 22.63 13.80
C THR A 357 -8.47 22.76 12.94
N PHE A 358 -9.50 23.42 13.47
CA PHE A 358 -10.72 23.75 12.73
C PHE A 358 -10.51 25.06 11.96
N LEU A 359 -10.73 25.04 10.65
CA LEU A 359 -10.47 26.15 9.76
C LEU A 359 -11.74 26.91 9.38
N GLU A 360 -11.56 28.12 8.84
CA GLU A 360 -12.67 28.93 8.36
C GLU A 360 -13.45 28.23 7.25
N ARG A 361 -14.77 28.43 7.26
CA ARG A 361 -15.68 27.82 6.30
C ARG A 361 -15.38 28.29 4.88
N GLN A 362 -15.41 27.35 3.95
CA GLN A 362 -15.10 27.57 2.56
C GLN A 362 -16.36 27.37 1.70
N LYS A 363 -16.49 28.21 0.68
CA LYS A 363 -17.48 28.07 -0.40
C LYS A 363 -16.75 27.95 -1.73
N ILE A 364 -17.44 27.36 -2.70
CA ILE A 364 -17.02 27.40 -4.09
C ILE A 364 -17.02 28.86 -4.58
N GLN A 365 -15.92 29.28 -5.19
CA GLN A 365 -15.78 30.63 -5.72
C GLN A 365 -16.46 30.76 -7.10
N PRO A 366 -16.82 31.97 -7.54
CA PRO A 366 -17.36 32.18 -8.88
C PRO A 366 -16.39 31.69 -9.96
N GLY A 367 -16.82 30.71 -10.77
CA GLY A 367 -16.00 30.11 -11.83
C GLY A 367 -15.09 28.96 -11.40
N GLU A 368 -15.04 28.64 -10.10
CA GLU A 368 -14.31 27.48 -9.57
C GLU A 368 -15.12 26.20 -9.80
N THR A 369 -14.48 25.14 -10.29
CA THR A 369 -15.11 23.81 -10.40
C THR A 369 -15.07 23.08 -9.05
N PRO A 370 -15.94 22.09 -8.80
CA PRO A 370 -15.90 21.30 -7.57
C PRO A 370 -14.57 20.56 -7.34
N VAL A 371 -13.83 20.26 -8.42
CA VAL A 371 -12.51 19.60 -8.34
C VAL A 371 -11.44 20.60 -7.89
N GLU A 372 -11.42 21.80 -8.47
CA GLU A 372 -10.52 22.88 -8.04
C GLU A 372 -10.81 23.29 -6.60
N PHE A 373 -12.09 23.35 -6.22
CA PHE A 373 -12.49 23.60 -4.84
C PHE A 373 -11.96 22.52 -3.88
N ALA A 374 -12.08 21.24 -4.25
CA ALA A 374 -11.53 20.14 -3.47
C ALA A 374 -10.01 20.26 -3.31
N GLN A 375 -9.30 20.58 -4.38
CA GLN A 375 -7.84 20.78 -4.37
C GLN A 375 -7.42 21.97 -3.51
N ARG A 376 -8.15 23.09 -3.57
CA ARG A 376 -7.90 24.26 -2.71
C ARG A 376 -8.09 23.93 -1.24
N VAL A 377 -9.14 23.17 -0.89
CA VAL A 377 -9.37 22.75 0.50
C VAL A 377 -8.35 21.71 0.95
N GLN A 378 -7.92 20.79 0.08
CA GLN A 378 -6.82 19.86 0.35
C GLN A 378 -5.54 20.63 0.68
N THR A 379 -5.17 21.60 -0.15
CA THR A 379 -3.98 22.43 0.04
C THR A 379 -4.06 23.19 1.36
N LEU A 380 -5.21 23.79 1.66
CA LEU A 380 -5.44 24.50 2.91
C LEU A 380 -5.26 23.61 4.16
N ILE A 381 -5.80 22.38 4.14
CA ILE A 381 -5.62 21.41 5.24
C ILE A 381 -4.15 20.97 5.33
N SER A 382 -3.53 20.70 4.19
CA SER A 382 -2.13 20.29 4.10
C SER A 382 -1.17 21.35 4.65
N ASP A 383 -1.35 22.60 4.27
CA ASP A 383 -0.49 23.71 4.68
C ASP A 383 -0.53 23.93 6.20
N VAL A 384 -1.72 23.86 6.79
CA VAL A 384 -1.90 23.99 8.24
C VAL A 384 -1.29 22.81 8.99
N GLY A 385 -1.38 21.60 8.43
CA GLY A 385 -0.88 20.37 9.05
C GLY A 385 0.60 20.11 8.82
N GLY A 386 1.27 20.91 7.98
CA GLY A 386 2.61 20.60 7.48
C GLY A 386 2.64 19.24 6.79
N LEU A 387 1.66 18.98 5.93
CA LEU A 387 1.51 17.76 5.14
C LEU A 387 1.74 18.07 3.66
N GLU A 388 2.33 17.14 2.94
CA GLU A 388 2.54 17.28 1.50
C GLU A 388 1.28 16.86 0.72
N ALA A 389 0.65 17.79 0.01
CA ALA A 389 -0.52 17.51 -0.82
C ALA A 389 -0.10 16.81 -2.13
N THR A 390 -0.60 15.61 -2.35
CA THR A 390 -0.34 14.84 -3.57
C THR A 390 -1.51 14.88 -4.55
N GLN A 391 -1.20 14.66 -5.83
CA GLN A 391 -2.20 14.64 -6.92
C GLN A 391 -2.78 13.24 -7.16
N PHE A 392 -2.27 12.22 -6.47
CA PHE A 392 -2.70 10.85 -6.68
C PHE A 392 -3.97 10.55 -5.89
N ASN A 393 -4.84 9.74 -6.48
CA ASN A 393 -6.01 9.19 -5.80
C ASN A 393 -5.60 7.95 -4.98
N GLY A 394 -6.13 7.83 -3.76
CA GLY A 394 -5.98 6.64 -2.92
C GLY A 394 -6.50 5.33 -3.53
N TYR A 395 -7.22 5.37 -4.65
CA TYR A 395 -7.73 4.21 -5.40
C TYR A 395 -6.70 3.08 -5.58
N PHE A 396 -5.45 3.44 -5.88
CA PHE A 396 -4.41 2.46 -6.18
C PHE A 396 -3.83 1.76 -4.95
N LYS A 397 -4.25 2.14 -3.72
CA LYS A 397 -3.69 1.61 -2.46
C LYS A 397 -3.81 0.08 -2.37
N HIS A 398 -4.94 -0.46 -2.82
CA HIS A 398 -5.24 -1.89 -2.74
C HIS A 398 -4.99 -2.65 -4.06
N ILE A 399 -4.60 -1.94 -5.12
CA ILE A 399 -4.33 -2.56 -6.41
C ILE A 399 -2.91 -3.10 -6.40
N ARG A 400 -2.80 -4.43 -6.48
CA ARG A 400 -1.51 -5.09 -6.71
C ARG A 400 -1.35 -5.32 -8.21
N ALA A 401 -0.16 -5.02 -8.74
CA ALA A 401 0.17 -5.37 -10.11
C ALA A 401 0.04 -6.88 -10.31
N ASP A 402 -0.49 -7.28 -11.48
CA ASP A 402 -0.64 -8.69 -11.83
C ASP A 402 0.73 -9.38 -11.83
N LYS A 403 0.81 -10.54 -11.19
CA LYS A 403 2.02 -11.37 -11.16
C LYS A 403 2.52 -11.70 -12.57
N LYS A 404 1.61 -11.87 -13.54
CA LYS A 404 1.99 -12.09 -14.94
C LYS A 404 2.69 -10.88 -15.54
N PHE A 405 2.13 -9.69 -15.32
CA PHE A 405 2.73 -8.43 -15.76
C PHE A 405 4.10 -8.20 -15.13
N ILE A 406 4.22 -8.44 -13.82
CA ILE A 406 5.51 -8.36 -13.10
C ILE A 406 6.53 -9.33 -13.73
N ALA A 407 6.15 -10.60 -13.93
CA ALA A 407 7.05 -11.61 -14.50
C ALA A 407 7.45 -11.28 -15.95
N GLN A 408 6.52 -10.76 -16.76
CA GLN A 408 6.81 -10.29 -18.11
C GLN A 408 7.80 -9.13 -18.09
N ARG A 409 7.57 -8.12 -17.24
CA ARG A 409 8.47 -6.96 -17.08
C ARG A 409 9.86 -7.40 -16.63
N GLN A 410 9.95 -8.32 -15.67
CA GLN A 410 11.22 -8.91 -15.23
C GLN A 410 11.94 -9.63 -16.38
N LYS A 411 11.21 -10.37 -17.22
CA LYS A 411 11.78 -11.05 -18.39
C LYS A 411 12.29 -10.06 -19.44
N GLU A 412 11.53 -9.01 -19.74
CA GLU A 412 11.95 -7.93 -20.66
C GLU A 412 13.22 -7.22 -20.17
N THR A 413 13.28 -6.89 -18.88
CA THR A 413 14.46 -6.28 -18.25
C THR A 413 15.66 -7.23 -18.30
N ALA A 414 15.47 -8.51 -17.95
CA ALA A 414 16.53 -9.52 -18.02
C ALA A 414 17.07 -9.71 -19.44
N GLN A 415 16.19 -9.73 -20.45
CA GLN A 415 16.59 -9.81 -21.86
C GLN A 415 17.40 -8.59 -22.29
N THR A 416 17.00 -7.39 -21.85
CA THR A 416 17.71 -6.14 -22.14
C THR A 416 19.11 -6.16 -21.53
N MET A 417 19.25 -6.59 -20.27
CA MET A 417 20.55 -6.77 -19.61
C MET A 417 21.42 -7.83 -20.31
N LEU A 418 20.83 -8.95 -20.74
CA LEU A 418 21.58 -9.98 -21.47
C LEU A 418 22.07 -9.50 -22.84
N ARG A 419 21.25 -8.70 -23.55
CA ARG A 419 21.65 -8.09 -24.83
C ARG A 419 22.81 -7.13 -24.65
N SER A 420 22.77 -6.26 -23.64
CA SER A 420 23.86 -5.32 -23.36
C SER A 420 25.16 -6.05 -23.00
N LEU A 421 25.09 -7.12 -22.19
CA LEU A 421 26.27 -7.92 -21.81
C LEU A 421 26.91 -8.61 -23.02
N LYS A 422 26.09 -9.17 -23.92
CA LYS A 422 26.58 -9.80 -25.15
C LYS A 422 27.27 -8.79 -26.07
N LEU A 423 26.71 -7.59 -26.21
CA LEU A 423 27.26 -6.51 -27.05
C LEU A 423 28.60 -6.01 -26.50
N GLN A 424 28.76 -5.95 -25.18
CA GLN A 424 30.04 -5.61 -24.57
C GLN A 424 31.11 -6.70 -24.78
N LYS A 425 30.73 -7.97 -24.67
CA LYS A 425 31.63 -9.10 -24.96
C LYS A 425 32.12 -9.04 -26.41
N THR A 426 31.23 -8.82 -27.38
CA THR A 426 31.64 -8.70 -28.79
C THR A 426 32.53 -7.48 -29.04
N LEU A 427 32.24 -6.31 -28.43
CA LEU A 427 33.10 -5.13 -28.47
C LEU A 427 34.47 -5.36 -27.83
N GLY A 428 34.52 -6.08 -26.72
CA GLY A 428 35.75 -6.48 -26.04
C GLY A 428 36.59 -7.42 -26.91
N ASP A 429 35.97 -8.45 -27.48
CA ASP A 429 36.61 -9.42 -28.37
C ASP A 429 37.12 -8.74 -29.66
N GLU A 430 36.37 -7.77 -30.21
CA GLU A 430 36.84 -6.97 -31.35
C GLU A 430 38.04 -6.09 -31.00
N LYS A 431 38.04 -5.44 -29.83
CA LYS A 431 39.19 -4.66 -29.36
C LYS A 431 40.42 -5.55 -29.18
N VAL A 432 40.27 -6.73 -28.58
CA VAL A 432 41.36 -7.71 -28.41
C VAL A 432 41.88 -8.20 -29.77
N LYS A 433 40.99 -8.52 -30.73
CA LYS A 433 41.36 -8.89 -32.10
C LYS A 433 42.13 -7.77 -32.80
N LYS A 434 41.68 -6.51 -32.70
CA LYS A 434 42.40 -5.35 -33.27
C LYS A 434 43.79 -5.15 -32.65
N ILE A 435 43.94 -5.35 -31.34
CA ILE A 435 45.24 -5.28 -30.66
C ILE A 435 46.15 -6.43 -31.11
N ALA A 436 45.63 -7.65 -31.21
CA ALA A 436 46.37 -8.82 -31.67
C ALA A 436 46.85 -8.66 -33.13
N LEU A 437 45.98 -8.14 -34.01
CA LEU A 437 46.31 -7.81 -35.41
C LEU A 437 47.38 -6.71 -35.50
N LYS A 438 47.32 -5.69 -34.63
CA LYS A 438 48.33 -4.63 -34.57
C LYS A 438 49.70 -5.21 -34.15
N LYS A 439 49.74 -6.09 -33.15
CA LYS A 439 50.98 -6.77 -32.71
C LYS A 439 51.56 -7.71 -33.77
N THR A 440 50.73 -8.44 -34.52
CA THR A 440 51.20 -9.31 -35.61
C THR A 440 51.70 -8.52 -36.83
N SER A 441 51.14 -7.34 -37.12
CA SER A 441 51.66 -6.45 -38.17
C SER A 441 53.06 -5.89 -37.83
N VAL A 442 53.30 -5.56 -36.55
CA VAL A 442 54.61 -5.10 -36.05
C VAL A 442 55.62 -6.26 -36.04
N GLY A 443 55.18 -7.48 -35.70
CA GLY A 443 56.02 -8.68 -35.77
C GLY A 443 56.46 -9.05 -37.20
N LYS A 444 55.56 -8.93 -38.20
CA LYS A 444 55.90 -9.19 -39.61
C LYS A 444 56.86 -8.16 -40.21
N GLN A 445 56.77 -6.89 -39.84
CA GLN A 445 57.77 -5.88 -40.25
C GLN A 445 59.18 -6.14 -39.69
N SER A 446 59.29 -6.85 -38.55
CA SER A 446 60.60 -7.24 -37.98
C SER A 446 61.25 -8.45 -38.67
N LEU A 447 60.43 -9.36 -39.25
CA LEU A 447 60.90 -10.56 -39.93
C LEU A 447 61.34 -10.31 -41.37
N THR A 448 60.80 -9.29 -42.05
CA THR A 448 61.27 -8.90 -43.39
C THR A 448 62.61 -8.16 -43.37
N ARG A 449 63.07 -7.67 -42.20
CA ARG A 449 64.39 -7.02 -42.04
C ARG A 449 65.53 -7.98 -41.66
N ARG A 450 65.28 -9.29 -41.51
CA ARG A 450 66.31 -10.29 -41.17
C ARG A 450 66.78 -11.16 -42.35
N ASN A 451 66.26 -10.95 -43.56
CA ASN A 451 66.68 -11.64 -44.79
C ASN A 451 67.20 -10.66 -45.86
N VAL A 452 68.07 -9.72 -45.47
CA VAL A 452 68.92 -8.95 -46.40
C VAL A 452 70.33 -8.94 -45.85
#